data_AF-A0AA91INA7-F1
#
_entry.id   AF-A0AA91INA7-F1
#
_cell.length_a   1.000
_cell.length_b   1.000
_cell.length_c   1.000
_cell.angle_alpha   90.00
_cell.angle_beta   90.00
_cell.angle_gamma   90.00
#
_symmetry.space_group_name_H-M   'P 1'
#
loop_
_entity.id
_entity.type
_entity.pdbx_description
1 polymer ?
#
loop_
_entity_poly.entity_id
_entity_poly.type
_entity_poly.pdbx_seq_one_letter_code
_entity_poly.pdbx_strand_id
1 'polypeptide(L)'
;MHTLLIASLLSNQLWFDTTQDGQYYVLTPMASVTTSCLCHIDVDVIRRSIHGESTSRQKGAIQLMANQKQALGQMSFPVQQGDWLQVTIVLTDGDKLRIEKQVILPDKV
;
A
#
# COMPACT_ATOMS: atom_id res chain seq x y z
N MET A 1 -14.63 30.45 21.72
CA MET A 1 -14.34 29.56 20.58
C MET A 1 -13.46 28.43 21.10
N HIS A 2 -13.90 27.18 21.04
CA HIS A 2 -13.09 26.04 21.49
C HIS A 2 -12.25 25.55 20.30
N THR A 3 -10.97 25.88 20.28
CA THR A 3 -10.00 25.29 19.36
C THR A 3 -9.78 23.84 19.75
N LEU A 4 -10.40 22.92 19.00
CA LEU A 4 -10.07 21.50 19.04
C LEU A 4 -8.66 21.34 18.45
N LEU A 5 -7.68 21.16 19.33
CA LEU A 5 -6.35 20.72 18.93
C LEU A 5 -6.44 19.24 18.57
N ILE A 6 -6.47 18.94 17.27
CA ILE A 6 -6.33 17.56 16.79
C ILE A 6 -4.86 17.21 16.91
N ALA A 7 -4.48 16.52 17.99
CA ALA A 7 -3.17 15.90 18.08
C ALA A 7 -3.12 14.78 17.04
N SER A 8 -2.31 14.95 15.99
CA SER A 8 -1.99 13.84 15.10
C SER A 8 -1.22 12.81 15.91
N LEU A 9 -1.83 11.65 16.17
CA LEU A 9 -1.12 10.52 16.73
C LEU A 9 -0.03 10.12 15.72
N LEU A 10 1.24 10.29 16.10
CA LEU A 10 2.37 9.72 15.37
C LEU A 10 2.26 8.20 15.50
N SER A 11 1.53 7.60 14.57
CA SER A 11 1.32 6.16 14.47
C SER A 11 2.03 5.62 13.23
N ASN A 12 2.32 4.32 13.26
CA ASN A 12 2.75 3.63 12.05
C ASN A 12 1.60 3.64 11.04
N GLN A 13 1.88 4.04 9.82
CA GLN A 13 0.90 4.20 8.74
C GLN A 13 1.38 3.48 7.49
N LEU A 14 0.44 2.82 6.81
CA LEU A 14 0.59 2.20 5.51
C LEU A 14 -0.65 2.51 4.69
N TRP A 15 -0.46 3.10 3.52
CA TRP A 15 -1.54 3.50 2.62
C TRP A 15 -1.13 3.36 1.16
N PHE A 16 -2.07 3.58 0.24
CA PHE A 16 -1.80 3.63 -1.19
C PHE A 16 -2.14 5.01 -1.71
N ASP A 17 -1.18 5.67 -2.34
CA ASP A 17 -1.48 6.76 -3.25
C ASP A 17 -1.88 6.11 -4.59
N THR A 18 -3.11 6.37 -5.03
CA THR A 18 -3.70 5.77 -6.23
C THR A 18 -3.99 6.86 -7.23
N THR A 19 -3.45 6.73 -8.43
CA THR A 19 -3.78 7.60 -9.56
C THR A 19 -4.24 6.76 -10.75
N GLN A 20 -4.97 7.40 -11.66
CA GLN A 20 -5.38 6.79 -12.91
C GLN A 20 -4.67 7.49 -14.06
N ASP A 21 -3.92 6.70 -14.84
CA ASP A 21 -3.21 7.16 -16.04
C ASP A 21 -3.76 6.39 -17.26
N GLY A 22 -4.68 7.03 -17.97
CA GLY A 22 -5.43 6.40 -19.06
C GLY A 22 -6.20 5.16 -18.58
N GLN A 23 -5.78 3.99 -19.03
CA GLN A 23 -6.39 2.69 -18.71
C GLN A 23 -5.72 1.98 -17.51
N TYR A 24 -4.71 2.60 -16.91
CA TYR A 24 -3.94 2.01 -15.84
C TYR A 24 -4.27 2.66 -14.50
N TYR A 25 -4.41 1.83 -13.47
CA TYR A 25 -4.30 2.27 -12.09
C TYR A 25 -2.83 2.18 -11.69
N VAL A 26 -2.28 3.31 -11.26
CA VAL A 26 -0.92 3.40 -10.71
C VAL A 26 -1.04 3.44 -9.18
N LEU A 27 -0.57 2.37 -8.55
CA LEU A 27 -0.55 2.19 -7.11
C LEU A 27 0.86 2.47 -6.59
N THR A 28 0.97 3.48 -5.72
CA THR A 28 2.19 3.77 -4.98
C THR A 28 1.94 3.46 -3.50
N PRO A 29 2.33 2.27 -3.00
CA PRO A 29 2.28 1.99 -1.58
C PRO A 29 3.24 2.92 -0.83
N MET A 30 2.73 3.53 0.24
CA MET A 30 3.43 4.52 1.04
C MET A 30 3.42 4.09 2.50
N ALA A 31 4.51 4.34 3.22
CA ALA A 31 4.57 4.11 4.66
C ALA A 31 5.18 5.28 5.42
N SER A 32 4.84 5.36 6.70
CA SER A 32 5.52 6.17 7.71
C SER A 32 5.57 5.35 9.00
N VAL A 33 6.76 5.18 9.55
CA VAL A 33 6.99 4.41 10.79
C VAL A 33 7.43 5.34 11.91
N THR A 34 7.10 5.03 13.16
CA THR A 34 7.51 5.85 14.32
C THR A 34 8.95 5.59 14.76
N THR A 35 9.50 4.44 14.39
CA THR A 35 10.88 4.02 14.67
C THR A 35 11.54 3.56 13.38
N SER A 36 12.77 4.02 13.11
CA SER A 36 13.52 3.61 11.93
C SER A 36 13.78 2.09 11.93
N CYS A 37 13.68 1.45 10.76
CA CYS A 37 13.85 0.00 10.60
C CYS A 37 14.47 -0.34 9.24
N LEU A 38 15.16 -1.49 9.19
CA LEU A 38 15.23 -2.27 7.96
C LEU A 38 13.98 -3.16 7.92
N CYS A 39 12.93 -2.66 7.28
CA CYS A 39 11.64 -3.33 7.27
C CYS A 39 11.54 -4.30 6.09
N HIS A 40 10.96 -5.48 6.33
CA HIS A 40 10.60 -6.44 5.30
C HIS A 40 9.22 -6.09 4.73
N ILE A 41 9.10 -6.19 3.42
CA ILE A 41 7.84 -5.99 2.69
C ILE A 41 7.43 -7.30 2.04
N ASP A 42 6.14 -7.64 2.18
CA ASP A 42 5.47 -8.70 1.41
C ASP A 42 4.34 -8.05 0.61
N VAL A 43 4.28 -8.36 -0.68
CA VAL A 43 3.33 -7.81 -1.64
C VAL A 43 2.60 -8.95 -2.30
N ASP A 44 1.31 -9.08 -2.00
CA ASP A 44 0.42 -10.05 -2.61
C ASP A 44 -0.54 -9.33 -3.57
N VAL A 45 -0.61 -9.83 -4.80
CA VAL A 45 -1.49 -9.30 -5.85
C VAL A 45 -2.35 -10.44 -6.39
N ILE A 46 -3.65 -10.22 -6.45
CA ILE A 46 -4.60 -11.11 -7.12
C ILE A 46 -5.38 -10.28 -8.13
N ARG A 47 -5.36 -10.67 -9.40
CA ARG A 47 -6.14 -10.03 -10.46
C ARG A 47 -7.03 -11.08 -11.12
N ARG A 48 -8.32 -10.78 -11.24
CA ARG A 48 -9.32 -11.56 -11.96
C ARG A 48 -9.88 -10.68 -13.07
N SER A 49 -9.98 -11.26 -14.27
CA SER A 49 -10.53 -10.61 -15.46
C SER A 49 -11.29 -11.63 -16.29
N ILE A 50 -11.94 -11.16 -17.36
CA ILE A 50 -12.55 -12.06 -18.36
C ILE A 50 -11.52 -12.99 -19.04
N HIS A 51 -10.24 -12.65 -18.99
CA HIS A 51 -9.14 -13.43 -19.57
C HIS A 51 -8.50 -14.40 -18.58
N GLY A 52 -8.96 -14.44 -17.33
CA GLY A 52 -8.50 -15.36 -16.30
C GLY A 52 -8.07 -14.69 -15.00
N GLU A 53 -7.46 -15.51 -14.13
CA GLU A 53 -6.91 -15.10 -12.84
C GLU A 53 -5.38 -15.16 -12.86
N SER A 54 -4.73 -14.15 -12.30
CA SER A 54 -3.30 -14.12 -12.08
C SER A 54 -3.00 -13.74 -10.63
N THR A 55 -2.01 -14.40 -10.04
CA THR A 55 -1.48 -14.07 -8.71
C THR A 55 0.00 -13.72 -8.79
N SER A 56 0.45 -12.78 -7.97
CA SER A 56 1.87 -12.43 -7.82
C SER A 56 2.18 -12.23 -6.35
N ARG A 57 3.35 -12.73 -5.93
CA ARG A 57 3.90 -12.50 -4.60
C ARG A 57 5.32 -11.97 -4.74
N GLN A 58 5.61 -10.86 -4.09
CA GLN A 58 6.94 -10.26 -4.07
C GLN A 58 7.36 -9.97 -2.64
N LYS A 59 8.63 -10.20 -2.33
CA LYS A 59 9.21 -9.90 -1.03
C LYS A 59 10.45 -9.03 -1.20
N GLY A 60 10.69 -8.16 -0.24
CA GLY A 60 11.86 -7.29 -0.24
C GLY A 60 12.19 -6.76 1.15
N ALA A 61 13.22 -5.94 1.21
CA ALA A 61 13.57 -5.16 2.38
C ALA A 61 13.79 -3.71 1.99
N ILE A 62 13.38 -2.79 2.85
CA ILE A 62 13.49 -1.35 2.62
C ILE A 62 13.88 -0.65 3.93
N GLN A 63 14.83 0.28 3.83
CA GLN A 63 15.17 1.15 4.94
C GLN A 63 14.11 2.24 5.06
N LEU A 64 13.46 2.32 6.22
CA LEU A 64 12.53 3.39 6.56
C LEU A 64 13.09 4.22 7.71
N MET A 65 12.93 5.54 7.59
CA MET A 65 13.31 6.50 8.62
C MET A 65 12.09 6.91 9.44
N ALA A 66 12.28 7.05 10.74
CA ALA A 66 11.22 7.47 11.65
C ALA A 66 10.55 8.79 11.21
N ASN A 67 9.22 8.80 11.22
CA ASN A 67 8.36 9.95 10.92
C ASN A 67 8.54 10.54 9.52
N GLN A 68 9.08 9.76 8.58
CA GLN A 68 9.17 10.13 7.18
C GLN A 68 8.17 9.34 6.35
N LYS A 69 7.43 10.03 5.49
CA LYS A 69 6.60 9.40 4.46
C LYS A 69 7.52 8.94 3.33
N GLN A 70 7.47 7.66 2.99
CA GLN A 70 8.32 7.08 1.96
C GLN A 70 7.52 6.13 1.07
N ALA A 71 7.75 6.24 -0.24
CA ALA A 71 7.23 5.28 -1.21
C ALA A 71 7.96 3.94 -1.08
N LEU A 72 7.20 2.85 -1.10
CA LEU A 72 7.73 1.49 -1.02
C LEU A 72 8.00 0.88 -2.40
N GLY A 73 7.49 1.52 -3.45
CA GLY A 73 7.57 1.08 -4.83
C GLY A 73 6.41 1.65 -5.64
N GLN A 74 6.27 1.17 -6.87
CA GLN A 74 5.16 1.53 -7.74
C GLN A 74 4.72 0.30 -8.53
N MET A 75 3.41 0.14 -8.69
CA MET A 75 2.79 -0.90 -9.50
C MET A 75 1.77 -0.27 -10.43
N SER A 76 1.69 -0.77 -11.66
CA SER A 76 0.72 -0.29 -12.65
C SER A 76 -0.06 -1.47 -13.20
N PHE A 77 -1.39 -1.36 -13.19
CA PHE A 77 -2.29 -2.42 -13.62
C PHE A 77 -3.32 -1.89 -14.62
N PRO A 78 -3.49 -2.55 -15.78
CA PRO A 78 -4.62 -2.28 -16.65
C PRO A 78 -5.85 -2.94 -16.01
N VAL A 79 -6.75 -2.14 -15.43
CA VAL A 79 -7.97 -2.64 -14.79
C VAL A 79 -9.16 -2.09 -15.57
N GLN A 80 -9.90 -2.98 -16.22
CA GLN A 80 -11.08 -2.62 -17.01
C GLN A 80 -12.37 -2.79 -16.19
N GLN A 81 -13.49 -2.31 -16.73
CA GLN A 81 -14.79 -2.57 -16.12
C GLN A 81 -15.06 -4.08 -16.07
N GLY A 82 -15.37 -4.60 -14.88
CA GLY A 82 -15.57 -6.03 -14.65
C GLY A 82 -14.31 -6.78 -14.23
N ASP A 83 -13.12 -6.16 -14.31
CA ASP A 83 -11.93 -6.69 -13.65
C ASP A 83 -12.04 -6.51 -12.13
N TRP A 84 -11.34 -7.37 -11.40
CA TRP A 84 -11.14 -7.26 -9.96
C TRP A 84 -9.65 -7.41 -9.67
N LEU A 85 -9.08 -6.41 -9.00
CA LEU A 85 -7.69 -6.41 -8.56
C LEU A 85 -7.66 -6.21 -7.05
N GLN A 86 -6.95 -7.07 -6.33
CA GLN A 86 -6.62 -6.89 -4.93
C GLN A 86 -5.10 -6.82 -4.77
N VAL A 87 -4.63 -5.79 -4.08
CA VAL A 87 -3.22 -5.67 -3.68
C VAL A 87 -3.16 -5.55 -2.16
N THR A 88 -2.42 -6.44 -1.53
CA THR A 88 -2.15 -6.46 -0.09
C THR A 88 -0.66 -6.22 0.14
N ILE A 89 -0.35 -5.22 0.97
CA ILE A 89 1.01 -4.94 1.42
C ILE A 89 1.09 -5.25 2.90
N VAL A 90 2.10 -6.00 3.29
CA VAL A 90 2.47 -6.25 4.69
C VAL A 90 3.87 -5.70 4.90
N LEU A 91 4.04 -4.89 5.94
CA LEU A 91 5.33 -4.35 6.35
C LEU A 91 5.66 -4.81 7.77
N THR A 92 6.85 -5.38 7.97
CA THR A 92 7.32 -5.84 9.29
C THR A 92 8.75 -5.41 9.59
N ASP A 93 9.09 -5.20 10.87
CA ASP A 93 10.48 -5.03 11.32
C ASP A 93 11.12 -6.33 11.81
N GLY A 94 10.34 -7.41 11.91
CA GLY A 94 10.78 -8.70 12.46
C GLY A 94 10.58 -8.85 13.97
N ASP A 95 10.03 -7.83 14.65
CA ASP A 95 9.73 -7.81 16.08
C ASP A 95 8.31 -7.29 16.33
N LYS A 96 8.15 -5.99 16.60
CA LYS A 96 6.89 -5.40 17.08
C LYS A 96 6.07 -4.74 15.98
N LEU A 97 6.72 -4.26 14.92
CA LEU A 97 6.02 -3.63 13.81
C LEU A 97 5.47 -4.72 12.89
N ARG A 98 4.15 -4.77 12.77
CA ARG A 98 3.45 -5.41 11.67
C ARG A 98 2.25 -4.55 11.30
N ILE A 99 2.28 -3.96 10.12
CA ILE A 99 1.16 -3.20 9.56
C ILE A 99 0.80 -3.75 8.19
N GLU A 100 -0.49 -3.75 7.88
CA GLU A 100 -1.04 -4.32 6.66
C GLU A 100 -2.04 -3.35 6.04
N LYS A 101 -2.02 -3.27 4.71
CA LYS A 101 -3.00 -2.49 3.96
C LYS A 101 -3.41 -3.23 2.70
N GLN A 102 -4.70 -3.20 2.43
CA GLN A 102 -5.27 -3.73 1.21
C GLN A 102 -5.95 -2.61 0.41
N VAL A 103 -5.85 -2.69 -0.91
CA VAL A 103 -6.68 -1.94 -1.86
C VAL A 103 -7.36 -2.91 -2.82
N ILE A 104 -8.60 -2.63 -3.18
CA ILE A 104 -9.36 -3.35 -4.20
C ILE A 104 -9.71 -2.36 -5.30
N LEU A 105 -9.47 -2.73 -6.56
CA LEU A 105 -9.77 -1.92 -7.74
C LEU A 105 -10.64 -2.70 -8.75
N PRO A 106 -11.46 -2.01 -9.57
CA PRO A 106 -11.73 -0.57 -9.49
C PRO A 106 -12.48 -0.25 -8.18
N ASP A 107 -12.08 0.83 -7.50
CA ASP A 107 -12.71 1.23 -6.24
C ASP A 107 -14.17 1.63 -6.53
N LYS A 108 -15.10 1.25 -5.66
CA LYS A 108 -16.50 1.65 -5.80
C LYS A 108 -16.58 3.12 -5.36
N VAL A 109 -16.31 4.03 -6.28
CA VAL A 109 -16.60 5.46 -6.09
C VAL A 109 -18.09 5.67 -5.90
#